data_AF-A0A2S2QW84-F1
#
_entry.id   AF-A0A2S2QW84-F1
#
_cell.length_a   1.000
_cell.length_b   1.000
_cell.length_c   1.000
_cell.angle_alpha   90.00
_cell.angle_beta   90.00
_cell.angle_gamma   90.00
#
_symmetry.space_group_name_H-M   'P 1'
#
loop_
_entity.id
_entity.type
_entity.pdbx_description
1 polymer ?
#
loop_
_entity_poly.entity_id
_entity_poly.type
_entity_poly.pdbx_seq_one_letter_code
_entity_poly.pdbx_strand_id
1 'polypeptide(L)'
;TIILTKTWNDLLGAINKTSLSLQNNILTMDVATKLFASLSVYISNTRNNFDKYELAAKEINPNSEYKDKLQRKRIRSTRITFLENPSETVQLAGKEKFYVETFLPIIDTLNTHLQQRSESYKEINERFSFFTRLQTMEPDHLKKKCEELADFYCEDINTNELNSECFHLREYLKTFKNESVDLSILDIHSLIKADKLAKTFPNVEVATRIFLCLMITNGSGERSFSQLKRIKNELRTTMLQERLTNLSIMCIESDLQKLDFEDIIEDFAQQKSRKKTVTYLTIHINYKFHC
;
A
#
# COMPACT_ATOMS: atom_id res chain seq x y z
N THR A 1 -18.61 20.79 -2.13
CA THR A 1 -18.74 19.31 -2.17
C THR A 1 -18.79 18.80 -3.60
N ILE A 2 -19.62 19.35 -4.48
CA ILE A 2 -19.71 18.93 -5.90
C ILE A 2 -18.40 19.09 -6.68
N ILE A 3 -17.68 20.21 -6.47
CA ILE A 3 -16.35 20.42 -7.07
C ILE A 3 -15.41 19.28 -6.66
N LEU A 4 -15.36 18.98 -5.36
CA LEU A 4 -14.48 17.95 -4.79
C LEU A 4 -14.82 16.54 -5.31
N THR A 5 -16.09 16.20 -5.50
CA THR A 5 -16.47 14.89 -6.04
C THR A 5 -16.06 14.74 -7.51
N LYS A 6 -16.21 15.79 -8.32
CA LYS A 6 -15.74 15.79 -9.72
C LYS A 6 -14.22 15.70 -9.81
N THR A 7 -13.49 16.46 -8.99
CA THR A 7 -12.02 16.40 -8.97
C THR A 7 -11.53 15.01 -8.58
N TRP A 8 -12.09 14.41 -7.53
CA TRP A 8 -11.69 13.05 -7.12
C TRP A 8 -12.09 11.98 -8.13
N ASN A 9 -13.26 12.09 -8.77
CA ASN A 9 -13.67 11.12 -9.78
C ASN A 9 -12.68 11.06 -10.95
N ASP A 10 -12.23 12.22 -11.44
CA ASP A 10 -11.26 12.29 -12.54
C ASP A 10 -9.88 11.80 -12.10
N LEU A 11 -9.38 12.27 -10.93
CA LEU A 11 -8.07 11.88 -10.39
C LEU A 11 -8.02 10.38 -10.08
N LEU A 12 -8.98 9.86 -9.33
CA LEU A 12 -9.04 8.44 -8.97
C LEU A 12 -9.27 7.57 -10.19
N GLY A 13 -10.03 8.04 -11.18
CA GLY A 13 -10.22 7.33 -12.45
C GLY A 13 -8.89 7.14 -13.20
N ALA A 14 -8.07 8.19 -13.29
CA ALA A 14 -6.75 8.10 -13.91
C ALA A 14 -5.80 7.19 -13.11
N ILE A 15 -5.74 7.36 -11.79
CA ILE A 15 -4.91 6.55 -10.89
C ILE A 15 -5.30 5.06 -10.97
N ASN A 16 -6.59 4.75 -10.98
CA ASN A 16 -7.09 3.39 -11.07
C ASN A 16 -6.69 2.73 -12.40
N LYS A 17 -6.83 3.44 -13.53
CA LYS A 17 -6.40 2.92 -14.84
C LYS A 17 -4.89 2.63 -14.88
N THR A 18 -4.08 3.52 -14.31
CA THR A 18 -2.65 3.27 -14.20
C THR A 18 -2.35 2.10 -13.27
N SER A 19 -3.06 1.96 -12.15
CA SER A 19 -2.90 0.84 -11.21
C SER A 19 -3.22 -0.50 -11.88
N LEU A 20 -4.35 -0.60 -12.58
CA LEU A 20 -4.73 -1.81 -13.32
C LEU A 20 -3.71 -2.15 -14.41
N SER A 21 -3.17 -1.15 -15.10
CA SER A 21 -2.14 -1.36 -16.12
C SER A 21 -0.84 -1.89 -15.50
N LEU A 22 -0.47 -1.37 -14.33
CA LEU A 22 0.72 -1.80 -13.59
C LEU A 22 0.58 -3.21 -13.02
N GLN A 23 -0.63 -3.65 -12.68
CA GLN A 23 -0.94 -4.98 -12.17
C GLN A 23 -0.81 -6.11 -13.21
N ASN A 24 -0.65 -5.78 -14.49
CA ASN A 24 -0.46 -6.80 -15.52
C ASN A 24 0.94 -7.43 -15.42
N ASN A 25 0.99 -8.77 -15.37
CA ASN A 25 2.22 -9.58 -15.18
C ASN A 25 3.30 -9.40 -16.28
N ILE A 26 2.96 -8.75 -17.40
CA ILE A 26 3.84 -8.59 -18.57
C ILE A 26 4.64 -7.27 -18.49
N LEU A 27 4.30 -6.37 -17.57
CA LEU A 27 4.84 -5.02 -17.60
C LEU A 27 6.28 -4.98 -17.08
N THR A 28 7.20 -4.47 -17.91
CA THR A 28 8.58 -4.21 -17.48
C THR A 28 8.65 -2.98 -16.59
N MET A 29 9.61 -2.96 -15.66
CA MET A 29 9.74 -1.87 -14.69
C MET A 29 10.02 -0.51 -15.38
N ASP A 30 10.68 -0.51 -16.54
CA ASP A 30 10.88 0.71 -17.33
C ASP A 30 9.57 1.30 -17.85
N VAL A 31 8.57 0.48 -18.18
CA VAL A 31 7.24 0.98 -18.56
C VAL A 31 6.49 1.50 -17.33
N ALA A 32 6.65 0.84 -16.18
CA ALA A 32 6.04 1.29 -14.94
C ALA A 32 6.54 2.68 -14.49
N THR A 33 7.85 2.94 -14.55
CA THR A 33 8.41 4.28 -14.23
C THR A 33 7.86 5.35 -15.18
N LYS A 34 7.77 5.05 -16.49
CA LYS A 34 7.18 5.97 -17.48
C LYS A 34 5.69 6.24 -17.23
N LEU A 35 4.93 5.23 -16.78
CA LEU A 35 3.53 5.40 -16.41
C LEU A 35 3.37 6.31 -15.19
N PHE A 36 4.20 6.15 -14.15
CA PHE A 36 4.18 7.06 -13.00
C PHE A 36 4.55 8.50 -13.38
N ALA A 37 5.58 8.66 -14.23
CA ALA A 37 5.97 9.98 -14.72
C ALA A 37 4.85 10.66 -15.52
N SER A 38 4.19 9.93 -16.43
CA SER A 38 3.07 10.49 -17.21
C SER A 38 1.86 10.83 -16.33
N LEU A 39 1.56 10.02 -15.32
CA LEU A 39 0.51 10.30 -14.34
C LEU A 39 0.82 11.54 -13.48
N SER A 40 2.06 11.71 -13.04
CA SER A 40 2.49 12.89 -12.28
C SER A 40 2.35 14.18 -13.11
N VAL A 41 2.70 14.13 -14.40
CA VAL A 41 2.48 15.27 -15.31
C VAL A 41 0.99 15.55 -15.49
N TYR A 42 0.17 14.51 -15.65
CA TYR A 42 -1.29 14.66 -15.75
C TYR A 42 -1.89 15.36 -14.53
N ILE A 43 -1.50 14.96 -13.31
CA ILE A 43 -2.00 15.54 -12.06
C ILE A 43 -1.40 16.93 -11.80
N SER A 44 -0.18 17.18 -12.24
CA SER A 44 0.38 18.54 -12.24
C SER A 44 -0.42 19.47 -13.15
N ASN A 45 -0.89 18.99 -14.29
CA ASN A 45 -1.74 19.77 -15.19
C ASN A 45 -3.15 20.01 -14.63
N THR A 46 -3.70 19.11 -13.80
CA THR A 46 -5.02 19.34 -13.18
C THR A 46 -4.97 20.50 -12.18
N ARG A 47 -3.79 20.82 -11.61
CA ARG A 47 -3.56 22.00 -10.77
C ARG A 47 -4.04 23.31 -11.43
N ASN A 48 -3.82 23.44 -12.75
CA ASN A 48 -4.16 24.65 -13.50
C ASN A 48 -5.62 24.65 -14.00
N ASN A 49 -6.33 23.53 -13.90
CA ASN A 49 -7.65 23.34 -14.49
C ASN A 49 -8.80 23.53 -13.49
N PHE A 50 -8.58 24.27 -12.40
CA PHE A 50 -9.62 24.50 -11.39
C PHE A 50 -10.91 25.09 -11.96
N ASP A 51 -10.81 26.03 -12.89
CA ASP A 51 -11.98 26.68 -13.49
C ASP A 51 -12.89 25.70 -14.24
N LYS A 52 -12.32 24.65 -14.85
CA LYS A 52 -13.09 23.57 -15.50
C LYS A 52 -13.97 22.83 -14.49
N TYR A 53 -13.43 22.53 -13.30
CA TYR A 53 -14.16 21.84 -12.24
C TYR A 53 -15.21 22.75 -11.59
N GLU A 54 -14.93 24.05 -11.50
CA GLU A 54 -15.90 25.02 -11.02
C GLU A 54 -17.09 25.16 -11.99
N LEU A 55 -16.82 25.25 -13.30
CA LEU A 55 -17.86 25.31 -14.33
C LEU A 55 -18.74 24.05 -14.32
N ALA A 56 -18.11 22.87 -14.31
CA ALA A 56 -18.82 21.59 -14.26
C ALA A 56 -19.68 21.44 -12.98
N ALA A 57 -19.26 22.04 -11.85
CA ALA A 57 -20.05 22.05 -10.63
C ALA A 57 -21.25 23.01 -10.72
N LYS A 58 -21.08 24.18 -11.35
CA LYS A 58 -22.15 25.16 -11.59
C LYS A 58 -23.20 24.65 -12.57
N GLU A 59 -22.82 23.84 -13.57
CA GLU A 59 -23.78 23.15 -14.45
C GLU A 59 -24.69 22.19 -13.70
N ILE A 60 -24.15 21.46 -12.71
CA ILE A 60 -24.90 20.48 -11.91
C ILE A 60 -25.78 21.18 -10.87
N ASN A 61 -25.29 22.27 -10.27
CA ASN A 61 -26.06 23.06 -9.30
C ASN A 61 -25.79 24.57 -9.47
N PRO A 62 -26.62 25.27 -10.27
CA PRO A 62 -26.45 26.69 -10.56
C PRO A 62 -26.54 27.59 -9.33
N ASN A 63 -27.29 27.16 -8.31
CA ASN A 63 -27.55 27.94 -7.09
C ASN A 63 -26.53 27.65 -5.98
N SER A 64 -25.48 26.86 -6.26
CA SER A 64 -24.47 26.53 -5.25
C SER A 64 -23.48 27.68 -5.04
N GLU A 65 -23.60 28.35 -3.91
CA GLU A 65 -22.62 29.35 -3.45
C GLU A 65 -21.61 28.76 -2.46
N TYR A 66 -20.42 29.35 -2.39
CA TYR A 66 -19.42 29.01 -1.37
C TYR A 66 -19.95 29.38 0.02
N LYS A 67 -19.76 28.48 1.01
CA LYS A 67 -20.25 28.63 2.39
C LYS A 67 -19.89 29.97 3.03
N ASP A 68 -18.74 30.55 2.67
CA ASP A 68 -18.26 31.82 3.22
C ASP A 68 -19.12 33.04 2.84
N LYS A 69 -19.96 32.96 1.79
CA LYS A 69 -20.91 34.05 1.48
C LYS A 69 -22.04 34.18 2.50
N LEU A 70 -22.37 33.08 3.19
CA LEU A 70 -23.51 33.00 4.12
C LEU A 70 -23.11 33.19 5.59
N GLN A 71 -21.81 33.32 5.90
CA GLN A 71 -21.31 33.46 7.26
C GLN A 71 -20.82 34.88 7.57
N ARG A 72 -21.38 35.48 8.62
CA ARG A 72 -20.94 36.79 9.13
C ARG A 72 -19.55 36.64 9.76
N LYS A 73 -18.52 37.23 9.16
CA LYS A 73 -17.15 37.20 9.68
C LYS A 73 -17.04 38.08 10.95
N ARG A 74 -16.56 37.50 12.05
CA ARG A 74 -16.29 38.23 13.30
C ARG A 74 -14.88 38.83 13.22
N ILE A 75 -14.78 40.15 13.08
CA ILE A 75 -13.49 40.85 13.15
C ILE A 75 -13.02 40.82 14.61
N ARG A 76 -11.86 40.24 14.86
CA ARG A 76 -11.27 40.18 16.20
C ARG A 76 -10.62 41.53 16.48
N SER A 77 -11.09 42.24 17.51
CA SER A 77 -10.44 43.47 17.99
C SER A 77 -9.02 43.13 18.48
N THR A 78 -8.00 43.55 17.75
CA THR A 78 -6.60 43.54 18.20
C THR A 78 -6.30 44.84 18.93
N ARG A 79 -5.53 44.78 20.03
CA ARG A 79 -5.00 46.01 20.67
C ARG A 79 -3.90 46.55 19.75
N ILE A 80 -4.16 47.69 19.14
CA ILE A 80 -3.18 48.39 18.29
C ILE A 80 -2.38 49.34 19.20
N THR A 81 -1.06 49.19 19.25
CA THR A 81 -0.18 50.18 19.89
C THR A 81 0.12 51.33 18.92
N PHE A 82 0.43 52.55 19.42
CA PHE A 82 0.60 53.78 18.61
C PHE A 82 1.63 53.66 17.45
N LEU A 83 2.56 52.69 17.52
CA LEU A 83 3.59 52.43 16.51
C LEU A 83 3.27 51.26 15.57
N GLU A 84 2.19 50.52 15.80
CA GLU A 84 1.80 49.37 14.98
C GLU A 84 0.70 49.77 14.00
N ASN A 85 0.98 49.62 12.71
CA ASN A 85 -0.09 49.63 11.71
C ASN A 85 -0.94 48.36 11.89
N PRO A 86 -2.28 48.43 11.73
CA PRO A 86 -3.11 47.25 11.78
C PRO A 86 -2.60 46.20 10.78
N SER A 87 -2.33 44.98 11.23
CA SER A 87 -1.99 43.89 10.31
C SER A 87 -3.14 43.70 9.32
N GLU A 88 -2.86 43.89 8.03
CA GLU A 88 -3.80 43.57 6.97
C GLU A 88 -4.03 42.06 6.97
N THR A 89 -5.15 41.62 7.54
CA THR A 89 -5.59 40.24 7.37
C THR A 89 -6.00 40.08 5.90
N VAL A 90 -5.21 39.34 5.11
CA VAL A 90 -5.55 39.00 3.73
C VAL A 90 -6.85 38.19 3.75
N GLN A 91 -7.96 38.81 3.32
CA GLN A 91 -9.26 38.15 3.29
C GLN A 91 -9.49 37.54 1.91
N LEU A 92 -9.25 36.23 1.79
CA LEU A 92 -9.53 35.50 0.56
C LEU A 92 -11.04 35.36 0.31
N ALA A 93 -11.45 35.47 -0.95
CA ALA A 93 -12.82 35.18 -1.37
C ALA A 93 -13.12 33.67 -1.21
N GLY A 94 -14.39 33.27 -1.08
CA GLY A 94 -14.75 31.85 -0.87
C GLY A 94 -14.21 30.90 -1.96
N LYS A 95 -14.09 31.38 -3.21
CA LYS A 95 -13.43 30.67 -4.31
C LYS A 95 -11.93 30.50 -4.05
N GLU A 96 -11.23 31.61 -3.79
CA GLU A 96 -9.78 31.63 -3.57
C GLU A 96 -9.39 30.83 -2.34
N LYS A 97 -10.17 30.93 -1.26
CA LYS A 97 -9.98 30.16 -0.04
C LYS A 97 -10.11 28.65 -0.32
N PHE A 98 -11.16 28.23 -1.01
CA PHE A 98 -11.31 26.82 -1.39
C PHE A 98 -10.16 26.36 -2.31
N TYR A 99 -9.77 27.19 -3.27
CA TYR A 99 -8.67 26.89 -4.18
C TYR A 99 -7.33 26.71 -3.42
N VAL A 100 -6.97 27.67 -2.57
CA VAL A 100 -5.69 27.70 -1.84
C VAL A 100 -5.64 26.72 -0.67
N GLU A 101 -6.71 26.60 0.11
CA GLU A 101 -6.70 25.77 1.34
C GLU A 101 -7.09 24.31 1.09
N THR A 102 -7.77 23.99 -0.02
CA THR A 102 -8.26 22.62 -0.25
C THR A 102 -7.81 22.04 -1.57
N PHE A 103 -8.00 22.74 -2.69
CA PHE A 103 -7.70 22.17 -4.00
C PHE A 103 -6.20 22.02 -4.25
N LEU A 104 -5.41 23.09 -4.02
CA LEU A 104 -3.95 23.04 -4.18
C LEU A 104 -3.30 22.02 -3.24
N PRO A 105 -3.61 21.98 -1.92
CA PRO A 105 -2.98 21.01 -1.03
C PRO A 105 -3.30 19.57 -1.40
N ILE A 106 -4.51 19.26 -1.89
CA ILE A 106 -4.86 17.91 -2.34
C ILE A 106 -3.98 17.48 -3.51
N ILE A 107 -3.88 18.33 -4.54
CA ILE A 107 -3.12 18.02 -5.75
C ILE A 107 -1.62 17.96 -5.45
N ASP A 108 -1.11 18.92 -4.69
CA ASP A 108 0.31 19.00 -4.33
C ASP A 108 0.70 17.78 -3.48
N THR A 109 -0.08 17.43 -2.46
CA THR A 109 0.18 16.24 -1.63
C THR A 109 0.17 14.95 -2.46
N LEU A 110 -0.81 14.82 -3.36
CA LEU A 110 -0.93 13.64 -4.21
C LEU A 110 0.23 13.54 -5.20
N ASN A 111 0.65 14.66 -5.79
CA ASN A 111 1.83 14.73 -6.66
C ASN A 111 3.10 14.38 -5.90
N THR A 112 3.31 14.92 -4.69
CA THR A 112 4.48 14.62 -3.87
C THR A 112 4.55 13.12 -3.56
N HIS A 113 3.44 12.50 -3.16
CA HIS A 113 3.43 11.05 -2.89
C HIS A 113 3.66 10.20 -4.14
N LEU A 114 3.13 10.60 -5.30
CA LEU A 114 3.39 9.90 -6.55
C LEU A 114 4.85 10.02 -6.99
N GLN A 115 5.45 11.19 -6.81
CA GLN A 115 6.87 11.41 -7.11
C GLN A 115 7.76 10.58 -6.19
N GLN A 116 7.52 10.63 -4.87
CA GLN A 116 8.21 9.78 -3.89
C GLN A 116 8.14 8.30 -4.29
N ARG A 117 6.94 7.81 -4.64
CA ARG A 117 6.75 6.43 -5.06
C ARG A 117 7.49 6.11 -6.36
N SER A 118 7.45 7.01 -7.34
CA SER A 118 8.17 6.84 -8.60
C SER A 118 9.69 6.77 -8.40
N GLU A 119 10.23 7.58 -7.49
CA GLU A 119 11.65 7.61 -7.15
C GLU A 119 12.08 6.32 -6.45
N SER A 120 11.32 5.85 -5.46
CA SER A 120 11.59 4.57 -4.80
C SER A 120 11.63 3.40 -5.79
N TYR A 121 10.72 3.38 -6.78
CA TYR A 121 10.76 2.33 -7.80
C TYR A 121 11.93 2.48 -8.78
N LYS A 122 12.38 3.70 -9.05
CA LYS A 122 13.57 3.95 -9.85
C LYS A 122 14.81 3.39 -9.14
N GLU A 123 14.94 3.64 -7.84
CA GLU A 123 16.02 3.08 -7.02
C GLU A 123 16.01 1.55 -7.00
N ILE A 124 14.82 0.94 -6.82
CA ILE A 124 14.68 -0.52 -6.88
C ILE A 124 15.08 -1.04 -8.27
N ASN A 125 14.62 -0.40 -9.35
CA ASN A 125 15.00 -0.80 -10.70
C ASN A 125 16.52 -0.69 -10.89
N GLU A 126 17.15 0.40 -10.45
CA GLU A 126 18.60 0.58 -10.58
C GLU A 126 19.40 -0.51 -9.86
N ARG A 127 18.97 -0.92 -8.66
CA ARG A 127 19.61 -1.98 -7.87
C ARG A 127 19.47 -3.36 -8.49
N PHE A 128 18.31 -3.70 -9.05
CA PHE A 128 18.04 -5.05 -9.59
C PHE A 128 18.18 -5.15 -11.12
N SER A 129 18.35 -4.03 -11.83
CA SER A 129 18.43 -3.98 -13.30
C SER A 129 19.55 -4.83 -13.90
N PHE A 130 20.61 -5.13 -13.15
CA PHE A 130 21.70 -5.97 -13.66
C PHE A 130 21.25 -7.41 -13.93
N PHE A 131 20.21 -7.92 -13.24
CA PHE A 131 19.66 -9.25 -13.49
C PHE A 131 19.11 -9.41 -14.91
N THR A 132 18.49 -8.38 -15.47
CA THR A 132 17.97 -8.42 -16.85
C THR A 132 19.11 -8.32 -17.90
N ARG A 133 20.24 -7.72 -17.52
CA ARG A 133 21.40 -7.47 -18.38
C ARG A 133 22.59 -8.39 -18.09
N LEU A 134 22.39 -9.50 -17.38
CA LEU A 134 23.47 -10.42 -16.97
C LEU A 134 24.35 -10.89 -18.14
N GLN A 135 23.76 -11.08 -19.32
CA GLN A 135 24.48 -11.57 -20.50
C GLN A 135 25.40 -10.51 -21.12
N THR A 136 25.00 -9.24 -21.08
CA THR A 136 25.64 -8.12 -21.80
C THR A 136 26.57 -7.29 -20.92
N MET A 137 26.46 -7.37 -19.59
CA MET A 137 27.31 -6.61 -18.68
C MET A 137 28.77 -7.10 -18.59
N GLU A 138 29.69 -6.16 -18.39
CA GLU A 138 31.11 -6.43 -18.14
C GLU A 138 31.31 -7.10 -16.76
N PRO A 139 32.22 -8.08 -16.63
CA PRO A 139 32.46 -8.81 -15.37
C PRO A 139 32.77 -7.91 -14.17
N ASP A 140 33.60 -6.89 -14.34
CA ASP A 140 33.99 -6.00 -13.23
C ASP A 140 32.83 -5.13 -12.73
N HIS A 141 32.02 -4.63 -13.68
CA HIS A 141 30.80 -3.90 -13.37
C HIS A 141 29.74 -4.79 -12.69
N LEU A 142 29.62 -6.05 -13.11
CA LEU A 142 28.72 -7.02 -12.50
C LEU A 142 29.11 -7.29 -11.05
N LYS A 143 30.41 -7.54 -10.79
CA LYS A 143 30.93 -7.76 -9.44
C LYS A 143 30.58 -6.60 -8.50
N LYS A 144 30.83 -5.36 -8.94
CA LYS A 144 30.49 -4.17 -8.16
C LYS A 144 28.99 -4.07 -7.86
N LYS A 145 28.13 -4.40 -8.82
CA LYS A 145 26.67 -4.39 -8.62
C LYS A 145 26.19 -5.49 -7.67
N CYS A 146 26.80 -6.67 -7.71
CA CYS A 146 26.55 -7.74 -6.75
C CYS A 146 26.97 -7.32 -5.33
N GLU A 147 28.12 -6.65 -5.19
CA GLU A 147 28.59 -6.10 -3.92
C GLU A 147 27.62 -5.04 -3.38
N GLU A 148 27.25 -4.04 -4.19
CA GLU A 148 26.26 -3.01 -3.82
C GLU A 148 24.91 -3.60 -3.36
N LEU A 149 24.45 -4.67 -4.00
CA LEU A 149 23.19 -5.33 -3.65
C LEU A 149 23.32 -6.14 -2.35
N ALA A 150 24.38 -6.93 -2.22
CA ALA A 150 24.61 -7.77 -1.05
C ALA A 150 24.90 -6.95 0.21
N ASP A 151 25.61 -5.82 0.09
CA ASP A 151 25.84 -4.90 1.21
C ASP A 151 24.54 -4.30 1.75
N PHE A 152 23.55 -4.07 0.87
CA PHE A 152 22.26 -3.54 1.28
C PHE A 152 21.36 -4.61 1.92
N TYR A 153 21.41 -5.85 1.42
CA TYR A 153 20.67 -7.00 1.94
C TYR A 153 21.59 -7.97 2.67
N CYS A 154 22.46 -7.46 3.56
CA CYS A 154 23.54 -8.23 4.18
C CYS A 154 23.05 -9.35 5.12
N GLU A 155 21.81 -9.26 5.61
CA GLU A 155 21.17 -10.32 6.41
C GLU A 155 20.63 -11.46 5.55
N ASP A 156 20.30 -11.19 4.28
CA ASP A 156 19.63 -12.13 3.38
C ASP A 156 20.53 -12.71 2.29
N ILE A 157 21.63 -12.02 1.95
CA ILE A 157 22.45 -12.30 0.76
C ILE A 157 23.94 -12.32 1.12
N ASN A 158 24.63 -13.38 0.72
CA ASN A 158 26.09 -13.48 0.86
C ASN A 158 26.80 -12.93 -0.38
N THR A 159 27.62 -11.89 -0.19
CA THR A 159 28.33 -11.17 -1.26
C THR A 159 29.23 -12.06 -2.13
N ASN A 160 30.00 -12.96 -1.50
CA ASN A 160 30.97 -13.78 -2.22
C ASN A 160 30.27 -14.87 -3.04
N GLU A 161 29.21 -15.45 -2.48
CA GLU A 161 28.43 -16.50 -3.13
C GLU A 161 27.58 -15.92 -4.27
N LEU A 162 26.90 -14.79 -4.05
CA LEU A 162 26.06 -14.13 -5.07
C LEU A 162 26.84 -13.85 -6.36
N ASN A 163 28.06 -13.33 -6.24
CA ASN A 163 28.87 -13.00 -7.41
C ASN A 163 29.19 -14.26 -8.24
N SER A 164 29.66 -15.33 -7.56
CA SER A 164 29.93 -16.61 -8.22
C SER A 164 28.69 -17.24 -8.84
N GLU A 165 27.55 -17.14 -8.16
CA GLU A 165 26.24 -17.59 -8.65
C GLU A 165 25.80 -16.82 -9.89
N CYS A 166 25.95 -15.49 -9.91
CA CYS A 166 25.60 -14.64 -11.05
C CYS A 166 26.46 -14.96 -12.29
N PHE A 167 27.75 -15.26 -12.12
CA PHE A 167 28.60 -15.70 -13.22
C PHE A 167 28.19 -17.07 -13.76
N HIS A 168 27.89 -18.03 -12.88
CA HIS A 168 27.43 -19.34 -13.30
C HIS A 168 26.04 -19.27 -13.97
N LEU A 169 25.13 -18.46 -13.43
CA LEU A 169 23.82 -18.19 -14.03
C LEU A 169 23.95 -17.54 -15.41
N ARG A 170 24.90 -16.62 -15.59
CA ARG A 170 25.17 -16.01 -16.90
C ARG A 170 25.51 -17.06 -17.95
N GLU A 171 26.39 -18.01 -17.65
CA GLU A 171 26.73 -19.10 -18.58
C GLU A 171 25.55 -20.07 -18.78
N TYR A 172 24.80 -20.37 -17.73
CA TYR A 172 23.58 -21.18 -17.83
C TYR A 172 22.57 -20.55 -18.80
N LEU A 173 22.32 -19.24 -18.69
CA LEU A 173 21.39 -18.51 -19.55
C LEU A 173 21.80 -18.50 -21.02
N LYS A 174 23.11 -18.49 -21.33
CA LYS A 174 23.60 -18.62 -22.72
C LYS A 174 23.27 -19.98 -23.32
N THR A 175 23.16 -21.02 -22.50
CA THR A 175 22.89 -22.39 -22.95
C THR A 175 21.43 -22.56 -23.40
N PHE A 176 20.50 -21.75 -22.87
CA PHE A 176 19.07 -21.82 -23.16
C PHE A 176 18.63 -21.01 -24.38
N LYS A 177 19.33 -19.92 -24.74
CA LYS A 177 18.92 -19.05 -25.85
C LYS A 177 20.15 -18.52 -26.60
N ASN A 178 20.25 -18.89 -27.88
CA ASN A 178 21.23 -18.34 -28.83
C ASN A 178 20.93 -16.90 -29.27
N GLU A 179 19.75 -16.37 -28.94
CA GLU A 179 19.35 -14.98 -29.22
C GLU A 179 19.25 -14.17 -27.93
N SER A 180 19.94 -13.03 -27.93
CA SER A 180 20.00 -12.02 -26.88
C SER A 180 18.64 -11.36 -26.66
N VAL A 181 17.73 -12.06 -25.98
CA VAL A 181 16.47 -11.49 -25.49
C VAL A 181 16.68 -11.15 -24.03
N ASP A 182 16.42 -9.89 -23.65
CA ASP A 182 16.44 -9.47 -22.25
C ASP A 182 15.36 -10.26 -21.49
N LEU A 183 15.76 -11.14 -20.56
CA LEU A 183 14.81 -11.86 -19.71
C LEU A 183 14.29 -10.92 -18.62
N SER A 184 12.99 -11.03 -18.31
CA SER A 184 12.44 -10.41 -17.11
C SER A 184 12.95 -11.13 -15.86
N ILE A 185 13.03 -10.42 -14.74
CA ILE A 185 13.39 -11.02 -13.44
C ILE A 185 12.39 -12.12 -13.05
N LEU A 186 11.11 -11.96 -13.44
CA LEU A 186 10.10 -13.00 -13.26
C LEU A 186 10.44 -14.28 -14.05
N ASP A 187 10.95 -14.13 -15.28
CA ASP A 187 11.35 -15.26 -16.12
C ASP A 187 12.52 -16.00 -15.50
N ILE A 188 13.53 -15.26 -15.03
CA ILE A 188 14.70 -15.81 -14.31
C ILE A 188 14.24 -16.59 -13.07
N HIS A 189 13.35 -16.01 -12.25
CA HIS A 189 12.83 -16.68 -11.07
C HIS A 189 12.01 -17.93 -11.42
N SER A 190 11.20 -17.87 -12.47
CA SER A 190 10.40 -19.01 -12.94
C SER A 190 11.28 -20.15 -13.46
N LEU A 191 12.38 -19.83 -14.15
CA LEU A 191 13.36 -20.80 -14.64
C LEU A 191 14.05 -21.52 -13.47
N ILE A 192 14.50 -20.76 -12.47
CA ILE A 192 15.13 -21.31 -11.26
C ILE A 192 14.18 -22.29 -10.54
N LYS A 193 12.88 -21.96 -10.48
CA LYS A 193 11.87 -22.84 -9.88
C LYS A 193 11.54 -24.06 -10.74
N ALA A 194 11.40 -23.90 -12.06
CA ALA A 194 11.06 -24.98 -12.98
C ALA A 194 12.16 -26.06 -13.01
N ASP A 195 13.42 -25.63 -13.07
CA ASP A 195 14.58 -26.52 -13.16
C ASP A 195 15.09 -26.98 -11.79
N LYS A 196 14.40 -26.61 -10.69
CA LYS A 196 14.77 -26.91 -9.29
C LYS A 196 16.19 -26.46 -8.93
N LEU A 197 16.63 -25.32 -9.48
CA LEU A 197 17.96 -24.75 -9.29
C LEU A 197 18.10 -23.92 -8.01
N ALA A 198 17.09 -23.90 -7.14
CA ALA A 198 17.14 -23.16 -5.87
C ALA A 198 18.30 -23.59 -4.96
N LYS A 199 18.80 -24.84 -5.10
CA LYS A 199 19.99 -25.31 -4.38
C LYS A 199 21.30 -24.86 -5.02
N THR A 200 21.29 -24.59 -6.32
CA THR A 200 22.46 -24.19 -7.11
C THR A 200 22.67 -22.68 -7.05
N PHE A 201 21.58 -21.92 -6.98
CA PHE A 201 21.57 -20.46 -6.94
C PHE A 201 20.72 -19.91 -5.78
N PRO A 202 21.05 -20.22 -4.51
CA PRO A 202 20.28 -19.78 -3.36
C PRO A 202 20.21 -18.25 -3.23
N ASN A 203 21.33 -17.54 -3.41
CA ASN A 203 21.39 -16.09 -3.25
C ASN A 203 20.63 -15.36 -4.38
N VAL A 204 20.74 -15.86 -5.62
CA VAL A 204 19.94 -15.33 -6.75
C VAL A 204 18.45 -15.58 -6.52
N GLU A 205 18.08 -16.76 -6.02
CA GLU A 205 16.68 -17.07 -5.73
C GLU A 205 16.09 -16.13 -4.67
N VAL A 206 16.84 -15.87 -3.60
CA VAL A 206 16.47 -14.89 -2.56
C VAL A 206 16.37 -13.48 -3.16
N ALA A 207 17.37 -13.04 -3.92
CA ALA A 207 17.37 -11.70 -4.54
C ALA A 207 16.18 -11.50 -5.49
N THR A 208 15.91 -12.46 -6.36
CA THR A 208 14.77 -12.41 -7.30
C THR A 208 13.44 -12.48 -6.56
N ARG A 209 13.35 -13.23 -5.46
CA ARG A 209 12.17 -13.27 -4.59
C ARG A 209 11.93 -11.93 -3.89
N ILE A 210 12.96 -11.32 -3.32
CA ILE A 210 12.90 -9.97 -2.72
C ILE A 210 12.36 -8.99 -3.76
N PHE A 211 12.93 -8.99 -4.97
CA PHE A 211 12.46 -8.12 -6.04
C PHE A 211 10.97 -8.32 -6.34
N LEU A 212 10.53 -9.57 -6.54
CA LEU A 212 9.12 -9.89 -6.81
C LEU A 212 8.18 -9.49 -5.67
N CYS A 213 8.64 -9.52 -4.42
CA CYS A 213 7.91 -9.04 -3.26
C CYS A 213 7.86 -7.51 -3.15
N LEU A 214 8.71 -6.77 -3.86
CA LEU A 214 8.72 -5.30 -3.86
C LEU A 214 7.92 -4.68 -5.01
N MET A 215 7.55 -5.48 -6.02
CA MET A 215 6.91 -4.98 -7.24
C MET A 215 5.51 -4.39 -6.99
N ILE A 216 5.10 -3.51 -7.91
CA ILE A 216 3.85 -2.75 -7.86
C ILE A 216 2.60 -3.64 -7.83
N THR A 217 2.73 -4.88 -8.31
CA THR A 217 1.65 -5.84 -8.54
C THR A 217 1.24 -6.64 -7.32
N ASN A 218 1.74 -6.30 -6.13
CA ASN A 218 1.37 -6.97 -4.89
C ASN A 218 -0.13 -6.75 -4.60
N GLY A 219 -0.99 -7.64 -5.11
CA GLY A 219 -2.44 -7.68 -4.88
C GLY A 219 -2.84 -7.88 -3.41
N SER A 220 -1.87 -7.90 -2.48
CA SER A 220 -2.10 -7.96 -1.03
C SER A 220 -2.92 -6.76 -0.54
N GLY A 221 -2.72 -5.56 -1.12
CA GLY A 221 -3.53 -4.39 -0.80
C GLY A 221 -5.00 -4.61 -1.12
N GLU A 222 -5.33 -5.15 -2.30
CA GLU A 222 -6.71 -5.38 -2.73
C GLU A 222 -7.40 -6.45 -1.90
N ARG A 223 -6.67 -7.52 -1.53
CA ARG A 223 -7.17 -8.54 -0.60
C ARG A 223 -7.54 -7.90 0.74
N SER A 224 -6.65 -7.08 1.28
CA SER A 224 -6.87 -6.37 2.55
C SER A 224 -8.05 -5.41 2.47
N PHE A 225 -8.18 -4.62 1.40
CA PHE A 225 -9.31 -3.72 1.19
C PHE A 225 -10.63 -4.46 0.97
N SER A 226 -10.61 -5.61 0.29
CA SER A 226 -11.78 -6.48 0.10
C SER A 226 -12.29 -7.03 1.44
N GLN A 227 -11.38 -7.52 2.30
CA GLN A 227 -11.73 -7.97 3.64
C GLN A 227 -12.20 -6.80 4.51
N LEU A 228 -11.55 -5.64 4.41
CA LEU A 228 -11.95 -4.44 5.15
C LEU A 228 -13.35 -3.94 4.75
N LYS A 229 -13.72 -4.06 3.47
CA LYS A 229 -15.08 -3.77 2.98
C LYS A 229 -16.13 -4.70 3.59
N ARG A 230 -15.77 -5.95 3.92
CA ARG A 230 -16.67 -6.90 4.62
C ARG A 230 -16.80 -6.57 6.10
N ILE A 231 -15.71 -6.18 6.75
CA ILE A 231 -15.69 -5.84 8.18
C ILE A 231 -16.42 -4.51 8.42
N LYS A 232 -16.05 -3.48 7.64
CA LYS A 232 -16.59 -2.12 7.69
C LYS A 232 -17.60 -1.94 6.56
N ASN A 233 -18.86 -2.24 6.87
CA ASN A 233 -20.00 -2.01 5.99
C ASN A 233 -20.81 -0.80 6.47
N GLU A 234 -21.73 -0.33 5.63
CA GLU A 234 -22.54 0.88 5.86
C GLU A 234 -23.39 0.80 7.13
N LEU A 235 -23.71 -0.42 7.61
CA LEU A 235 -24.50 -0.65 8.82
C LEU A 235 -23.66 -0.64 10.12
N ARG A 236 -22.32 -0.68 10.03
CA ARG A 236 -21.40 -0.76 11.18
C ARG A 236 -20.60 0.55 11.34
N THR A 237 -21.30 1.65 11.61
CA THR A 237 -20.71 2.99 11.71
C THR A 237 -20.06 3.30 13.07
N THR A 238 -20.33 2.51 14.12
CA THR A 238 -19.90 2.78 15.51
C THR A 238 -18.67 1.99 15.97
N MET A 239 -17.95 1.33 15.06
CA MET A 239 -16.79 0.51 15.43
C MET A 239 -15.56 1.36 15.74
N LEU A 240 -14.93 1.14 16.90
CA LEU A 240 -13.65 1.75 17.28
C LEU A 240 -12.51 1.25 16.38
N GLN A 241 -11.50 2.10 16.18
CA GLN A 241 -10.36 1.81 15.30
C GLN A 241 -9.60 0.55 15.74
N GLU A 242 -9.38 0.37 17.05
CA GLU A 242 -8.70 -0.82 17.59
C GLU A 242 -9.42 -2.12 17.22
N ARG A 243 -10.76 -2.14 17.36
CA ARG A 243 -11.58 -3.29 16.99
C ARG A 243 -11.54 -3.56 15.49
N LEU A 244 -11.55 -2.51 14.66
CA LEU A 244 -11.44 -2.65 13.21
C LEU A 244 -10.09 -3.26 12.82
N THR A 245 -8.99 -2.78 13.41
CA THR A 245 -7.64 -3.30 13.15
C THR A 245 -7.55 -4.77 13.52
N ASN A 246 -7.99 -5.14 14.73
CA ASN A 246 -7.93 -6.52 15.21
C ASN A 246 -8.75 -7.47 14.33
N LEU A 247 -9.97 -7.08 13.94
CA LEU A 247 -10.81 -7.87 13.02
C LEU A 247 -10.19 -7.97 11.62
N SER A 248 -9.54 -6.91 11.14
CA SER A 248 -8.89 -6.90 9.83
C SER A 248 -7.73 -7.90 9.79
N ILE A 249 -6.90 -7.93 10.84
CA ILE A 249 -5.82 -8.91 10.98
C ILE A 249 -6.39 -10.32 11.01
N MET A 250 -7.40 -10.59 11.85
CA MET A 250 -8.04 -11.92 11.91
C MET A 250 -8.61 -12.38 10.56
N CYS A 251 -9.23 -11.48 9.78
CA CYS A 251 -9.77 -11.83 8.47
C CYS A 251 -8.72 -11.95 7.36
N ILE A 252 -7.56 -11.30 7.49
CA ILE A 252 -6.46 -11.43 6.52
C ILE A 252 -5.70 -12.73 6.78
N GLU A 253 -5.47 -13.04 8.05
CA GLU A 253 -4.71 -14.21 8.52
C GLU A 253 -5.59 -15.47 8.70
N SER A 254 -6.89 -15.40 8.36
CA SER A 254 -7.83 -16.52 8.56
C SER A 254 -7.41 -17.78 7.78
N ASP A 255 -6.73 -17.63 6.65
CA ASP A 255 -6.26 -18.76 5.83
C ASP A 255 -5.11 -19.53 6.52
N LEU A 256 -4.34 -18.84 7.37
CA LEU A 256 -3.24 -19.40 8.16
C LEU A 256 -3.75 -19.97 9.49
N GLN A 257 -4.86 -19.42 10.00
CA GLN A 257 -5.55 -19.87 11.20
C GLN A 257 -6.64 -20.90 10.84
N LYS A 258 -6.23 -22.14 10.53
CA LYS A 258 -7.13 -23.30 10.61
C LYS A 258 -7.37 -23.64 12.08
N LEU A 259 -8.11 -22.79 12.77
CA LEU A 259 -8.50 -23.02 14.15
C LEU A 259 -9.55 -24.12 14.17
N ASP A 260 -9.33 -25.15 14.97
CA ASP A 260 -10.39 -26.09 15.31
C ASP A 260 -11.37 -25.36 16.24
N PHE A 261 -12.58 -25.10 15.73
CA PHE A 261 -13.58 -24.38 16.49
C PHE A 261 -14.06 -25.19 17.69
N GLU A 262 -13.89 -26.51 17.69
CA GLU A 262 -14.31 -27.37 18.78
C GLU A 262 -13.48 -27.12 20.05
N ASP A 263 -12.16 -27.00 19.91
CA ASP A 263 -11.24 -26.69 21.02
C ASP A 263 -11.55 -25.32 21.65
N ILE A 264 -11.85 -24.32 20.81
CA ILE A 264 -12.19 -22.97 21.29
C ILE A 264 -13.55 -22.97 22.00
N ILE A 265 -14.53 -23.72 21.48
CA ILE A 265 -15.85 -23.86 22.10
C ILE A 265 -15.70 -24.55 23.45
N GLU A 266 -14.86 -25.58 23.55
CA GLU A 266 -14.61 -26.30 24.79
C GLU A 266 -13.89 -25.42 25.83
N ASP A 267 -12.85 -24.68 25.44
CA ASP A 267 -12.14 -23.73 26.31
C ASP A 267 -13.08 -22.61 26.81
N PHE A 268 -13.91 -22.07 25.93
CA PHE A 268 -14.88 -21.04 26.32
C PHE A 268 -15.97 -21.61 27.23
N ALA A 269 -16.43 -22.84 26.97
CA ALA A 269 -17.36 -23.54 27.84
C ALA A 269 -16.76 -23.81 29.23
N GLN A 270 -15.48 -24.17 29.30
CA GLN A 270 -14.76 -24.36 30.56
C GLN A 270 -14.60 -23.04 31.33
N GLN A 271 -14.27 -21.93 30.66
CA GLN A 271 -14.15 -20.61 31.30
C GLN A 271 -15.49 -20.03 31.77
N LYS A 272 -16.58 -20.24 31.00
CA LYS A 272 -17.93 -19.79 31.37
C LYS A 272 -18.64 -20.73 32.35
N SER A 273 -18.14 -21.95 32.49
CA SER A 273 -18.58 -22.94 33.47
C SER A 273 -18.22 -22.46 34.88
N ARG A 274 -19.03 -21.56 35.42
CA ARG A 274 -19.22 -21.41 36.88
C ARG A 274 -19.89 -22.68 37.41
N LYS A 275 -19.16 -23.79 37.44
CA LYS A 275 -19.61 -25.00 38.14
C LYS A 275 -19.55 -24.71 39.63
N LYS A 276 -20.71 -24.34 40.21
CA LYS A 276 -20.97 -24.69 41.62
C LYS A 276 -20.98 -26.22 41.67
N THR A 277 -19.98 -26.79 42.30
CA THR A 277 -20.00 -28.19 42.72
C THR A 277 -21.12 -28.33 43.75
N VAL A 278 -22.29 -28.83 43.32
CA VAL A 278 -23.30 -29.30 44.26
C VAL A 278 -22.81 -30.64 44.77
N THR A 279 -22.10 -30.62 45.90
CA THR A 279 -21.87 -31.81 46.71
C THR A 279 -23.23 -32.24 47.26
N TYR A 280 -23.80 -33.31 46.71
CA TYR A 280 -24.89 -34.02 47.39
C TYR A 280 -24.30 -34.63 48.66
N LEU A 281 -24.38 -33.89 49.76
CA LEU A 281 -24.24 -34.42 51.11
C LEU A 281 -25.37 -35.44 51.30
N THR A 282 -25.03 -36.72 51.25
CA THR A 282 -25.91 -37.81 51.66
C THR A 282 -26.20 -37.65 53.15
N ILE A 283 -27.27 -36.94 53.50
CA ILE A 283 -27.76 -36.88 54.88
C ILE A 283 -28.43 -38.24 55.17
N HIS A 284 -27.72 -39.10 55.88
CA HIS A 284 -28.31 -40.27 56.55
C HIS A 284 -29.21 -39.79 57.69
N ILE A 285 -30.52 -39.75 57.44
CA ILE A 285 -31.52 -39.60 58.50
C ILE A 285 -31.80 -41.00 59.05
N ASN A 286 -31.18 -41.33 60.18
CA ASN A 286 -31.52 -42.46 61.02
C ASN A 286 -32.87 -42.19 61.72
N TYR A 287 -33.97 -42.73 61.21
CA TYR A 287 -35.19 -42.89 62.01
C TYR A 287 -35.12 -44.21 62.76
N LYS A 288 -34.75 -44.11 64.05
CA LYS A 288 -34.80 -45.19 65.03
C LYS A 288 -36.19 -45.16 65.67
N PHE A 289 -37.13 -45.95 65.15
CA PHE A 289 -38.39 -46.24 65.84
C PHE A 289 -38.10 -47.29 66.92
N HIS A 290 -38.25 -46.93 68.19
CA HIS A 290 -38.29 -47.87 69.30
C HIS A 290 -39.52 -47.57 70.15
N CYS A 291 -40.44 -48.55 70.13
CA CYS A 291 -41.66 -48.74 70.94
C CYS A 291 -42.82 -47.76 70.69
#